data_AF-Q2BXC7-F1
#
_entry.id   AF-Q2BXC7-F1
#
_cell.length_a   1.000
_cell.length_b   1.000
_cell.length_c   1.000
_cell.angle_alpha   90.00
_cell.angle_beta   90.00
_cell.angle_gamma   90.00
#
_symmetry.space_group_name_H-M   'P 1'
#
loop_
_entity.id
_entity.type
_entity.pdbx_description
1 polymer ?
#
loop_
_entity_poly.entity_id
_entity_poly.type
_entity_poly.pdbx_seq_one_letter_code
_entity_poly.pdbx_strand_id
1 'polypeptide(L)'
;MTSQQVRLIDVLRLPTVLLSLDSKSLYQIITEARYLSLLGQLKKTCERNEIWQDLPLFFQQQLISGFHSYEKQKQSLEFEHQELTKHLNGILPSWRYIRGSAFQLIEIEAFAGRIKNNIEILISKSFVDAVLQQLLNNGWRYKHITDYEETFYCRWSQQTTPLVHKERRTELAIHYHLLPKTLAHKLKEAPLLHHHTSPTIAQPATLLSPDAMVLHQAIMLFNQVDFHHGLRDIYDLNL
;
A
#
# COMPACT_ATOMS: atom_id res chain seq x y z
N MET A 1 -23.02 -31.57 12.99
CA MET A 1 -21.98 -31.07 12.06
C MET A 1 -22.20 -29.57 11.92
N THR A 2 -21.44 -28.75 12.65
CA THR A 2 -21.45 -27.30 12.49
C THR A 2 -21.02 -26.98 11.06
N SER A 3 -21.87 -26.34 10.25
CA SER A 3 -21.44 -25.87 8.93
C SER A 3 -20.21 -24.99 9.11
N GLN A 4 -19.16 -25.27 8.36
CA GLN A 4 -17.93 -24.51 8.46
C GLN A 4 -18.23 -23.07 8.03
N GLN A 5 -17.99 -22.12 8.94
CA GLN A 5 -18.22 -20.71 8.68
C GLN A 5 -17.28 -20.25 7.55
N VAL A 6 -17.85 -19.77 6.44
CA VAL A 6 -17.10 -19.22 5.31
C VAL A 6 -16.38 -17.95 5.77
N ARG A 7 -15.07 -17.87 5.52
CA ARG A 7 -14.22 -16.72 5.87
C ARG A 7 -13.88 -15.90 4.63
N LEU A 8 -13.40 -14.68 4.82
CA LEU A 8 -12.96 -13.85 3.70
C LEU A 8 -11.91 -14.52 2.81
N ILE A 9 -10.98 -15.30 3.38
CA ILE A 9 -9.98 -16.01 2.59
C ILE A 9 -10.59 -17.06 1.65
N ASP A 10 -11.69 -17.70 2.04
CA ASP A 10 -12.40 -18.66 1.19
C ASP A 10 -13.05 -17.94 0.01
N VAL A 11 -13.63 -16.76 0.28
CA VAL A 11 -14.21 -15.87 -0.74
C VAL A 11 -13.14 -15.35 -1.71
N LEU A 12 -11.97 -14.93 -1.23
CA LEU A 12 -10.88 -14.44 -2.09
C LEU A 12 -10.34 -15.53 -3.02
N ARG A 13 -10.39 -16.81 -2.60
CA ARG A 13 -10.00 -17.96 -3.41
C ARG A 13 -11.10 -18.43 -4.37
N LEU A 14 -12.35 -18.39 -3.92
CA LEU A 14 -13.53 -18.82 -4.68
C LEU A 14 -14.70 -17.85 -4.45
N PRO A 15 -14.76 -16.75 -5.23
CA PRO A 15 -15.74 -15.68 -5.01
C PRO A 15 -17.20 -16.13 -5.18
N THR A 16 -17.45 -17.16 -6.00
CA THR A 16 -18.80 -17.71 -6.27
C THR A 16 -19.50 -18.22 -5.02
N VAL A 17 -18.76 -18.54 -3.94
CA VAL A 17 -19.35 -18.92 -2.64
C VAL A 17 -20.30 -17.83 -2.12
N LEU A 18 -20.03 -16.55 -2.42
CA LEU A 18 -20.87 -15.41 -2.02
C LEU A 18 -22.34 -15.56 -2.45
N LEU A 19 -22.60 -16.21 -3.59
CA LEU A 19 -23.95 -16.38 -4.14
C LEU A 19 -24.81 -17.35 -3.32
N SER A 20 -24.19 -18.17 -2.48
CA SER A 20 -24.87 -19.16 -1.63
C SER A 20 -25.01 -18.72 -0.16
N LEU A 21 -24.44 -17.57 0.20
CA LEU A 21 -24.41 -17.09 1.58
C LEU A 21 -25.71 -16.40 1.98
N ASP A 22 -26.10 -16.62 3.24
CA ASP A 22 -27.17 -15.84 3.86
C ASP A 22 -26.70 -14.41 4.18
N SER A 23 -27.66 -13.51 4.47
CA SER A 23 -27.35 -12.10 4.75
C SER A 23 -26.38 -11.95 5.93
N LYS A 24 -26.49 -12.79 6.96
CA LYS A 24 -25.61 -12.76 8.13
C LYS A 24 -24.15 -13.04 7.74
N SER A 25 -23.91 -14.07 6.95
CA SER A 25 -22.57 -14.42 6.47
C SER A 25 -22.02 -13.35 5.53
N LEU A 26 -22.86 -12.79 4.65
CA LEU A 26 -22.47 -11.65 3.79
C LEU A 26 -22.03 -10.43 4.61
N TYR A 27 -22.74 -10.08 5.69
CA TYR A 27 -22.33 -9.00 6.60
C TYR A 27 -21.01 -9.29 7.32
N GLN A 28 -20.74 -10.54 7.68
CA GLN A 28 -19.46 -10.95 8.26
C GLN A 28 -18.32 -10.74 7.26
N ILE A 29 -18.48 -11.18 6.01
CA ILE A 29 -17.49 -10.96 4.95
C ILE A 29 -17.24 -9.47 4.71
N ILE A 30 -18.29 -8.64 4.67
CA ILE A 30 -18.14 -7.17 4.57
C ILE A 30 -17.31 -6.61 5.73
N THR A 31 -17.58 -7.09 6.95
CA THR A 31 -16.91 -6.62 8.17
C THR A 31 -15.44 -6.98 8.15
N GLU A 32 -15.11 -8.23 7.83
CA GLU A 32 -13.74 -8.71 7.66
C GLU A 32 -13.01 -7.94 6.55
N ALA A 33 -13.64 -7.80 5.37
CA ALA A 33 -13.06 -7.09 4.25
C ALA A 33 -12.83 -5.61 4.55
N ARG A 34 -13.70 -4.98 5.33
CA ARG A 34 -13.49 -3.58 5.76
C ARG A 34 -12.33 -3.48 6.72
N TYR A 35 -12.32 -4.31 7.76
CA TYR A 35 -11.27 -4.32 8.77
C TYR A 35 -9.89 -4.51 8.15
N LEU A 36 -9.79 -5.39 7.14
CA LEU A 36 -8.55 -5.72 6.45
C LEU A 36 -8.27 -4.83 5.23
N SER A 37 -9.11 -3.82 4.94
CA SER A 37 -8.98 -2.92 3.79
C SER A 37 -9.01 -3.61 2.41
N LEU A 38 -9.82 -4.65 2.28
CA LEU A 38 -9.98 -5.51 1.10
C LEU A 38 -11.27 -5.26 0.30
N LEU A 39 -12.17 -4.37 0.73
CA LEU A 39 -13.45 -4.12 0.04
C LEU A 39 -13.27 -3.74 -1.45
N GLY A 40 -12.30 -2.88 -1.76
CA GLY A 40 -12.02 -2.46 -3.14
C GLY A 40 -11.50 -3.61 -4.00
N GLN A 41 -10.54 -4.40 -3.48
CA GLN A 41 -10.03 -5.59 -4.17
C GLN A 41 -11.12 -6.65 -4.33
N LEU A 42 -11.99 -6.83 -3.34
CA LEU A 42 -13.11 -7.77 -3.40
C LEU A 42 -14.11 -7.37 -4.49
N LYS A 43 -14.42 -6.08 -4.67
CA LYS A 43 -15.20 -5.60 -5.83
C LYS A 43 -14.62 -6.11 -7.15
N LYS A 44 -13.34 -5.82 -7.37
CA LYS A 44 -12.64 -6.21 -8.61
C LYS A 44 -12.51 -7.72 -8.76
N THR A 45 -12.46 -8.45 -7.65
CA THR A 45 -12.44 -9.91 -7.65
C THR A 45 -13.80 -10.46 -8.08
N CYS A 46 -14.91 -9.92 -7.57
CA CYS A 46 -16.26 -10.29 -8.00
C CYS A 46 -16.53 -9.96 -9.48
N GLU A 47 -16.07 -8.81 -9.96
CA GLU A 47 -16.18 -8.44 -11.39
C GLU A 47 -15.41 -9.41 -12.29
N ARG A 48 -14.16 -9.74 -11.93
CA ARG A 48 -13.31 -10.68 -12.69
C ARG A 48 -13.85 -12.10 -12.74
N ASN A 49 -14.69 -12.48 -11.77
CA ASN A 49 -15.33 -13.78 -11.69
C ASN A 49 -16.79 -13.73 -12.17
N GLU A 50 -17.22 -12.62 -12.80
CA GLU A 50 -18.54 -12.45 -13.42
C GLU A 50 -19.74 -12.58 -12.48
N ILE A 51 -19.54 -12.58 -11.15
CA ILE A 51 -20.61 -12.70 -10.16
C ILE A 51 -21.20 -11.35 -9.70
N TRP A 52 -20.65 -10.23 -10.18
CA TRP A 52 -20.98 -8.90 -9.66
C TRP A 52 -22.47 -8.59 -9.71
N GLN A 53 -23.13 -8.90 -10.84
CA GLN A 53 -24.54 -8.59 -11.06
C GLN A 53 -25.49 -9.46 -10.21
N ASP A 54 -25.04 -10.64 -9.81
CA ASP A 54 -25.83 -11.59 -9.01
C ASP A 54 -25.74 -11.33 -7.50
N LEU A 55 -24.82 -10.44 -7.08
CA LEU A 55 -24.67 -10.09 -5.66
C LEU A 55 -25.84 -9.20 -5.19
N PRO A 56 -26.32 -9.36 -3.95
CA PRO A 56 -27.32 -8.46 -3.39
C PRO A 56 -26.88 -7.00 -3.40
N LEU A 57 -27.80 -6.07 -3.70
CA LEU A 57 -27.52 -4.64 -3.81
C LEU A 57 -26.82 -4.06 -2.58
N PHE A 58 -27.23 -4.47 -1.37
CA PHE A 58 -26.59 -3.99 -0.14
C PHE A 58 -25.10 -4.35 -0.07
N PHE A 59 -24.72 -5.52 -0.59
CA PHE A 59 -23.34 -6.00 -0.60
C PHE A 59 -22.53 -5.24 -1.65
N GLN A 60 -23.09 -5.07 -2.86
CA GLN A 60 -22.49 -4.26 -3.92
C GLN A 60 -22.16 -2.84 -3.43
N GLN A 61 -23.09 -2.18 -2.72
CA GLN A 61 -22.90 -0.83 -2.18
C GLN A 61 -21.69 -0.74 -1.24
N GLN A 62 -21.44 -1.74 -0.41
CA GLN A 62 -20.28 -1.76 0.50
C GLN A 62 -18.96 -1.91 -0.28
N LEU A 63 -18.95 -2.75 -1.32
CA LEU A 63 -17.77 -2.94 -2.16
C LEU A 63 -17.48 -1.70 -3.02
N ILE A 64 -18.51 -1.05 -3.56
CA ILE A 64 -18.39 0.25 -4.26
C ILE A 64 -17.79 1.30 -3.34
N SER A 65 -18.28 1.42 -2.10
CA SER A 65 -17.73 2.37 -1.12
C SER A 65 -16.23 2.15 -0.85
N GLY A 66 -15.82 0.89 -0.71
CA GLY A 66 -14.40 0.53 -0.59
C GLY A 66 -13.59 0.90 -1.83
N PHE A 67 -14.15 0.69 -3.02
CA PHE A 67 -13.49 1.03 -4.28
C PHE A 67 -13.36 2.55 -4.51
N HIS A 68 -14.38 3.33 -4.17
CA HIS A 68 -14.28 4.81 -4.22
C HIS A 68 -13.18 5.34 -3.30
N SER A 69 -12.94 4.68 -2.16
CA SER A 69 -11.83 5.03 -1.27
C SER A 69 -10.47 4.80 -1.96
N TYR A 70 -10.36 3.74 -2.76
CA TYR A 70 -9.19 3.46 -3.58
C TYR A 70 -9.00 4.49 -4.68
N GLU A 71 -10.05 4.84 -5.41
CA GLU A 71 -9.97 5.85 -6.47
C GLU A 71 -9.55 7.22 -5.93
N LYS A 72 -10.13 7.64 -4.80
CA LYS A 72 -9.74 8.86 -4.11
C LYS A 72 -8.27 8.83 -3.68
N GLN A 73 -7.80 7.70 -3.16
CA GLN A 73 -6.40 7.54 -2.80
C GLN A 73 -5.47 7.59 -4.01
N LYS A 74 -5.87 7.03 -5.15
CA LYS A 74 -5.10 7.06 -6.39
C LYS A 74 -4.98 8.50 -6.91
N GLN A 75 -6.08 9.25 -6.97
CA GLN A 75 -6.08 10.67 -7.33
C GLN A 75 -5.21 11.50 -6.38
N SER A 76 -5.29 11.25 -5.07
CA SER A 76 -4.43 11.91 -4.08
C SER A 76 -2.94 11.58 -4.28
N LEU A 77 -2.61 10.35 -4.68
CA LEU A 77 -1.23 9.97 -4.98
C LEU A 77 -0.70 10.67 -6.23
N GLU A 78 -1.51 10.78 -7.28
CA GLU A 78 -1.15 11.50 -8.51
C GLU A 78 -0.91 12.99 -8.23
N PHE A 79 -1.78 13.61 -7.42
CA PHE A 79 -1.59 14.99 -6.99
C PHE A 79 -0.30 15.17 -6.18
N GLU A 80 -0.06 14.31 -5.19
CA GLU A 80 1.15 14.40 -4.36
C GLU A 80 2.41 14.06 -5.15
N HIS A 81 2.31 13.21 -6.16
CA HIS A 81 3.40 12.98 -7.09
C HIS A 81 3.78 14.27 -7.82
N GLN A 82 2.82 15.03 -8.34
CA GLN A 82 3.09 16.33 -8.98
C GLN A 82 3.73 17.34 -8.02
N GLU A 83 3.23 17.41 -6.78
CA GLU A 83 3.79 18.27 -5.75
C GLU A 83 5.22 17.86 -5.38
N LEU A 84 5.48 16.56 -5.21
CA LEU A 84 6.83 16.05 -4.94
C LEU A 84 7.77 16.36 -6.10
N THR A 85 7.34 16.16 -7.35
CA THR A 85 8.13 16.53 -8.54
C THR A 85 8.51 17.99 -8.54
N LYS A 86 7.57 18.88 -8.22
CA LYS A 86 7.84 20.32 -8.15
C LYS A 86 8.84 20.65 -7.03
N HIS A 87 8.61 20.16 -5.81
CA HIS A 87 9.40 20.55 -4.65
C HIS A 87 10.77 19.89 -4.59
N LEU A 88 10.93 18.68 -5.15
CA LEU A 88 12.18 17.94 -5.13
C LEU A 88 13.06 18.21 -6.37
N ASN A 89 12.56 18.99 -7.34
CA ASN A 89 13.34 19.42 -8.49
C ASN A 89 14.61 20.17 -8.04
N GLY A 90 15.75 19.81 -8.63
CA GLY A 90 17.06 20.33 -8.26
C GLY A 90 17.69 19.73 -7.00
N ILE A 91 16.94 18.93 -6.22
CA ILE A 91 17.45 18.20 -5.05
C ILE A 91 17.65 16.72 -5.39
N LEU A 92 16.63 16.10 -5.97
CA LEU A 92 16.64 14.69 -6.37
C LEU A 92 16.41 14.57 -7.88
N PRO A 93 17.28 13.86 -8.61
CA PRO A 93 17.02 13.57 -10.02
C PRO A 93 15.88 12.56 -10.20
N SER A 94 15.68 11.66 -9.23
CA SER A 94 14.62 10.66 -9.21
C SER A 94 14.46 10.07 -7.79
N TRP A 95 13.32 9.46 -7.52
CA TRP A 95 13.03 8.63 -6.34
C TRP A 95 12.24 7.40 -6.77
N ARG A 96 12.02 6.47 -5.85
CA ARG A 96 11.28 5.24 -6.14
C ARG A 96 10.04 5.09 -5.27
N TYR A 97 8.86 4.93 -5.85
CA TYR A 97 7.70 4.49 -5.06
C TYR A 97 7.81 3.01 -4.75
N ILE A 98 7.39 2.64 -3.54
CA ILE A 98 7.39 1.26 -3.06
C ILE A 98 6.02 0.91 -2.45
N ARG A 99 5.80 -0.39 -2.21
CA ARG A 99 4.62 -0.94 -1.51
C ARG A 99 3.30 -0.42 -2.11
N GLY A 100 2.35 0.00 -1.28
CA GLY A 100 1.01 0.40 -1.71
C GLY A 100 1.01 1.56 -2.71
N SER A 101 1.97 2.49 -2.64
CA SER A 101 2.14 3.52 -3.67
C SER A 101 2.53 2.93 -5.02
N ALA A 102 3.48 1.98 -5.02
CA ALA A 102 3.89 1.32 -6.24
C ALA A 102 2.75 0.50 -6.85
N PHE A 103 1.96 -0.23 -6.04
CA PHE A 103 0.80 -0.99 -6.53
C PHE A 103 -0.30 -0.12 -7.15
N GLN A 104 -0.44 1.13 -6.73
CA GLN A 104 -1.42 2.06 -7.31
C GLN A 104 -0.90 2.77 -8.57
N LEU A 105 0.41 2.90 -8.73
CA LEU A 105 1.07 3.52 -9.88
C LEU A 105 1.46 2.52 -10.96
N ILE A 106 1.59 1.23 -10.61
CA ILE A 106 1.80 0.16 -11.57
C ILE A 106 0.47 -0.09 -12.28
N GLU A 107 0.45 0.04 -13.61
CA GLU A 107 -0.75 -0.04 -14.44
C GLU A 107 -1.21 -1.50 -14.63
N ILE A 108 -1.35 -2.24 -13.51
CA ILE A 108 -1.75 -3.65 -13.49
C ILE A 108 -3.14 -3.76 -12.86
N GLU A 109 -4.11 -4.24 -13.64
CA GLU A 109 -5.51 -4.36 -13.25
C GLU A 109 -5.72 -5.27 -12.02
N ALA A 110 -4.83 -6.23 -11.78
CA ALA A 110 -4.92 -7.14 -10.64
C ALA A 110 -4.93 -6.41 -9.29
N PHE A 111 -4.19 -5.30 -9.17
CA PHE A 111 -4.10 -4.46 -7.96
C PHE A 111 -5.21 -3.40 -7.87
N ALA A 112 -6.14 -3.34 -8.81
CA ALA A 112 -7.26 -2.42 -8.74
C ALA A 112 -8.06 -2.65 -7.43
N GLY A 113 -8.34 -1.55 -6.72
CA GLY A 113 -9.01 -1.58 -5.42
C GLY A 113 -8.07 -1.74 -4.21
N ARG A 114 -6.75 -1.87 -4.40
CA ARG A 114 -5.76 -1.98 -3.32
C ARG A 114 -5.51 -0.64 -2.63
N ILE A 115 -6.09 -0.45 -1.44
CA ILE A 115 -5.89 0.72 -0.57
C ILE A 115 -4.46 0.76 -0.03
N LYS A 116 -3.79 1.90 -0.01
CA LYS A 116 -2.48 2.10 0.67
C LYS A 116 -2.65 2.73 2.05
N ASN A 117 -1.68 2.52 2.93
CA ASN A 117 -1.67 3.11 4.27
C ASN A 117 -1.16 4.55 4.24
N ASN A 118 -0.02 4.78 3.58
CA ASN A 118 0.59 6.09 3.36
C ASN A 118 1.27 6.10 1.98
N ILE A 119 1.81 7.26 1.57
CA ILE A 119 2.69 7.36 0.42
C ILE A 119 4.09 6.93 0.84
N GLU A 120 4.73 6.05 0.07
CA GLU A 120 6.05 5.51 0.41
C GLU A 120 7.03 5.72 -0.72
N ILE A 121 8.11 6.45 -0.43
CA ILE A 121 9.21 6.70 -1.38
C ILE A 121 10.53 6.19 -0.82
N LEU A 122 11.40 5.69 -1.69
CA LEU A 122 12.76 5.30 -1.42
C LEU A 122 13.72 6.25 -2.12
N ILE A 123 14.67 6.78 -1.36
CA ILE A 123 15.73 7.69 -1.82
C ILE A 123 17.09 7.24 -1.27
N SER A 124 18.19 7.73 -1.84
CA SER A 124 19.50 7.51 -1.23
C SER A 124 19.60 8.28 0.09
N LYS A 125 20.22 7.63 1.10
CA LYS A 125 20.44 8.20 2.44
C LYS A 125 21.11 9.59 2.39
N SER A 126 21.98 9.82 1.42
CA SER A 126 22.69 11.09 1.24
C SER A 126 21.79 12.30 0.97
N PHE A 127 20.55 12.08 0.52
CA PHE A 127 19.60 13.15 0.20
C PHE A 127 18.52 13.35 1.26
N VAL A 128 18.45 12.48 2.28
CA VAL A 128 17.35 12.49 3.26
C VAL A 128 17.21 13.85 3.94
N ASP A 129 18.30 14.43 4.43
CA ASP A 129 18.26 15.71 5.15
C ASP A 129 17.79 16.86 4.26
N ALA A 130 18.31 16.94 3.02
CA ALA A 130 17.92 17.96 2.05
C ALA A 130 16.43 17.84 1.66
N VAL A 131 15.95 16.62 1.45
CA VAL A 131 14.55 16.33 1.13
C VAL A 131 13.64 16.68 2.31
N LEU A 132 14.00 16.28 3.53
CA LEU A 132 13.25 16.61 4.74
C LEU A 132 13.15 18.12 4.93
N GLN A 133 14.27 18.84 4.83
CA GLN A 133 14.28 20.30 4.94
C GLN A 133 13.35 20.94 3.91
N GLN A 134 13.42 20.49 2.66
CA GLN A 134 12.56 20.99 1.59
C GLN A 134 11.08 20.71 1.87
N LEU A 135 10.72 19.50 2.29
CA LEU A 135 9.33 19.15 2.59
C LEU A 135 8.79 19.92 3.80
N LEU A 136 9.58 20.07 4.87
CA LEU A 136 9.19 20.83 6.05
C LEU A 136 8.92 22.31 5.73
N ASN A 137 9.72 22.90 4.83
CA ASN A 137 9.50 24.25 4.33
C ASN A 137 8.23 24.39 3.46
N ASN A 138 7.74 23.27 2.91
CA ASN A 138 6.57 23.23 2.01
C ASN A 138 5.37 22.52 2.66
N GLY A 139 5.15 22.77 3.95
CA GLY A 139 3.89 22.41 4.62
C GLY A 139 3.81 20.99 5.19
N TRP A 140 4.87 20.17 5.04
CA TRP A 140 4.97 18.90 5.74
C TRP A 140 5.41 19.10 7.19
N ARG A 141 4.98 18.19 8.06
CA ARG A 141 5.40 18.13 9.47
C ARG A 141 5.61 16.68 9.87
N TYR A 142 6.48 16.42 10.83
CA TYR A 142 6.55 15.09 11.42
C TYR A 142 5.20 14.70 12.03
N LYS A 143 4.78 13.46 11.78
CA LYS A 143 3.64 12.85 12.43
C LYS A 143 3.90 12.83 13.94
N HIS A 144 2.90 13.20 14.72
CA HIS A 144 3.00 13.08 16.17
C HIS A 144 3.04 11.61 16.54
N ILE A 145 4.13 11.19 17.17
CA ILE A 145 4.41 9.82 17.61
C ILE A 145 4.86 9.83 19.06
N THR A 146 4.82 8.68 19.72
CA THR A 146 5.30 8.50 21.08
C THR A 146 6.83 8.45 21.14
N ASP A 147 7.42 8.74 22.31
CA ASP A 147 8.87 8.65 22.54
C ASP A 147 9.43 7.24 22.21
N TYR A 148 8.61 6.21 22.46
CA TYR A 148 8.93 4.83 22.12
C TYR A 148 9.04 4.63 20.61
N GLU A 149 8.06 5.13 19.85
CA GLU A 149 8.07 5.08 18.38
C GLU A 149 9.22 5.91 17.79
N GLU A 150 9.52 7.07 18.36
CA GLU A 150 10.65 7.91 17.91
C GLU A 150 11.97 7.15 18.06
N THR A 151 12.17 6.51 19.21
CA THR A 151 13.33 5.63 19.45
C THR A 151 13.41 4.54 18.38
N PHE A 152 12.26 3.96 18.00
CA PHE A 152 12.21 2.96 16.95
C PHE A 152 12.60 3.49 15.57
N TYR A 153 12.05 4.63 15.16
CA TYR A 153 12.38 5.25 13.88
C TYR A 153 13.87 5.62 13.78
N CYS A 154 14.43 6.16 14.86
CA CYS A 154 15.83 6.56 14.89
C CYS A 154 16.80 5.37 14.89
N ARG A 155 16.51 4.30 15.66
CA ARG A 155 17.46 3.20 15.88
C ARG A 155 17.32 2.03 14.93
N TRP A 156 16.08 1.62 14.62
CA TRP A 156 15.83 0.32 13.98
C TRP A 156 15.13 0.42 12.63
N SER A 157 14.44 1.53 12.37
CA SER A 157 13.70 1.70 11.12
C SER A 157 14.60 1.91 9.89
N GLN A 158 14.08 1.51 8.73
CA GLN A 158 14.65 1.73 7.41
C GLN A 158 14.15 3.04 6.75
N GLN A 159 13.29 3.77 7.46
CA GLN A 159 12.63 5.00 7.04
C GLN A 159 12.71 6.08 8.12
N THR A 160 12.46 7.32 7.74
CA THR A 160 12.28 8.45 8.67
C THR A 160 11.00 8.30 9.46
N THR A 161 10.83 9.09 10.52
CA THR A 161 9.50 9.37 11.07
C THR A 161 8.59 9.85 9.93
N PRO A 162 7.37 9.30 9.78
CA PRO A 162 6.45 9.72 8.73
C PRO A 162 6.13 11.21 8.82
N LEU A 163 5.91 11.83 7.68
CA LEU A 163 5.47 13.21 7.55
C LEU A 163 3.96 13.25 7.26
N VAL A 164 3.30 14.33 7.67
CA VAL A 164 1.92 14.64 7.33
C VAL A 164 1.85 16.05 6.74
N HIS A 165 1.20 16.20 5.58
CA HIS A 165 0.98 17.53 5.00
C HIS A 165 -0.12 18.28 5.77
N LYS A 166 0.14 19.53 6.18
CA LYS A 166 -0.73 20.31 7.08
C LYS A 166 -2.16 20.51 6.56
N GLU A 167 -2.32 20.70 5.25
CA GLU A 167 -3.62 20.99 4.60
C GLU A 167 -4.24 19.73 4.00
N ARG A 168 -3.43 18.96 3.27
CA ARG A 168 -3.88 17.80 2.47
C ARG A 168 -4.09 16.55 3.32
N ARG A 169 -3.49 16.52 4.53
CA ARG A 169 -3.51 15.39 5.47
C ARG A 169 -2.92 14.10 4.92
N THR A 170 -2.24 14.15 3.77
CA THR A 170 -1.50 13.02 3.23
C THR A 170 -0.34 12.65 4.15
N GLU A 171 -0.15 11.36 4.37
CA GLU A 171 1.02 10.83 5.06
C GLU A 171 2.08 10.38 4.04
N LEU A 172 3.34 10.71 4.31
CA LEU A 172 4.51 10.35 3.49
C LEU A 172 5.58 9.71 4.36
N ALA A 173 6.02 8.52 3.97
CA ALA A 173 7.11 7.78 4.56
C ALA A 173 8.32 7.81 3.62
N ILE A 174 9.46 8.27 4.12
CA ILE A 174 10.71 8.37 3.36
C ILE A 174 11.65 7.26 3.79
N HIS A 175 11.82 6.27 2.92
CA HIS A 175 12.75 5.18 3.05
C HIS A 175 14.14 5.58 2.55
N TYR A 176 15.17 5.13 3.26
CA TYR A 176 16.57 5.25 2.85
C TYR A 176 17.31 3.91 2.82
N HIS A 177 16.61 2.84 3.22
CA HIS A 177 16.94 1.44 2.98
C HIS A 177 15.68 0.74 2.50
N LEU A 178 15.82 -0.15 1.52
CA LEU A 178 14.70 -0.94 1.02
C LEU A 178 14.27 -1.97 2.06
N LEU A 179 15.24 -2.63 2.70
CA LEU A 179 15.01 -3.74 3.62
C LEU A 179 15.14 -3.29 5.08
N PRO A 180 14.47 -3.98 6.02
CA PRO A 180 14.61 -3.69 7.45
C PRO A 180 16.03 -3.89 7.95
N LYS A 181 16.52 -2.97 8.79
CA LYS A 181 17.82 -3.12 9.48
C LYS A 181 17.82 -4.29 10.47
N THR A 182 16.62 -4.71 10.90
CA THR A 182 16.39 -5.77 11.88
C THR A 182 16.40 -7.17 11.27
N LEU A 183 16.58 -7.30 9.95
CA LEU A 183 16.69 -8.62 9.31
C LEU A 183 17.85 -9.42 9.93
N ALA A 184 17.54 -10.62 10.41
CA ALA A 184 18.52 -11.53 11.00
C ALA A 184 19.67 -11.86 10.03
N HIS A 185 19.33 -12.00 8.75
CA HIS A 185 20.30 -12.17 7.67
C HIS A 185 20.49 -10.84 6.91
N LYS A 186 21.74 -10.38 6.82
CA LYS A 186 22.10 -9.18 6.06
C LYS A 186 22.01 -9.44 4.56
N LEU A 187 20.81 -9.39 4.01
CA LEU A 187 20.57 -9.41 2.57
C LEU A 187 21.07 -8.11 1.94
N LYS A 188 21.67 -8.22 0.76
CA LYS A 188 22.09 -7.05 -0.03
C LYS A 188 20.88 -6.52 -0.79
N GLU A 189 20.59 -5.22 -0.66
CA GLU A 189 19.48 -4.56 -1.35
C GLU A 189 19.81 -4.23 -2.82
N ALA A 190 21.10 -4.04 -3.13
CA ALA A 190 21.55 -3.57 -4.44
C ALA A 190 20.97 -4.37 -5.64
N PRO A 191 20.87 -5.71 -5.60
CA PRO A 191 20.24 -6.47 -6.69
C PRO A 191 18.77 -6.09 -6.92
N LEU A 192 18.00 -5.83 -5.85
CA LEU A 192 16.59 -5.45 -5.93
C LEU A 192 16.39 -4.02 -6.47
N LEU A 193 17.43 -3.18 -6.38
CA LEU A 193 17.39 -1.77 -6.82
C LEU A 193 17.92 -1.59 -8.25
N HIS A 194 18.51 -2.63 -8.84
CA HIS A 194 19.15 -2.57 -10.15
C HIS A 194 18.13 -2.38 -11.28
N HIS A 195 17.01 -3.10 -11.20
CA HIS A 195 15.92 -2.99 -12.17
C HIS A 195 14.78 -2.13 -11.64
N HIS A 196 14.18 -1.35 -12.53
CA HIS A 196 13.08 -0.47 -12.21
C HIS A 196 12.15 -0.31 -13.41
N THR A 197 10.92 0.09 -13.13
CA THR A 197 9.96 0.52 -14.15
C THR A 197 9.69 2.01 -14.00
N SER A 198 9.39 2.69 -15.11
CA SER A 198 9.18 4.14 -15.13
C SER A 198 7.87 4.46 -15.84
N PRO A 199 6.71 4.15 -15.21
CA PRO A 199 5.42 4.44 -15.83
C PRO A 199 5.29 5.94 -16.04
N THR A 200 4.71 6.36 -17.17
CA THR A 200 4.64 7.77 -17.58
C THR A 200 3.99 8.65 -16.51
N ILE A 201 2.96 8.14 -15.84
CA ILE A 201 2.23 8.86 -14.77
C ILE A 201 3.08 9.16 -13.53
N ALA A 202 4.21 8.47 -13.35
CA ALA A 202 5.08 8.62 -12.20
C ALA A 202 6.42 9.29 -12.52
N GLN A 203 6.68 9.74 -13.76
CA GLN A 203 7.95 10.37 -14.10
C GLN A 203 8.13 11.73 -13.38
N PRO A 204 9.32 12.06 -12.83
CA PRO A 204 10.61 11.37 -13.00
C PRO A 204 10.88 10.25 -12.00
N ALA A 205 9.91 9.90 -11.15
CA ALA A 205 10.03 8.78 -10.24
C ALA A 205 9.97 7.44 -10.98
N THR A 206 10.41 6.40 -10.27
CA THR A 206 10.42 5.02 -10.74
C THR A 206 9.68 4.13 -9.75
N LEU A 207 9.42 2.87 -10.14
CA LEU A 207 8.99 1.80 -9.25
C LEU A 207 10.09 0.72 -9.24
N LEU A 208 10.02 -0.22 -8.29
CA LEU A 208 10.81 -1.45 -8.38
C LEU A 208 10.32 -2.27 -9.59
N SER A 209 11.17 -3.15 -10.14
CA SER A 209 10.68 -4.16 -11.08
C SER A 209 9.65 -5.08 -10.40
N PRO A 210 8.70 -5.69 -11.14
CA PRO A 210 7.67 -6.53 -10.54
C PRO A 210 8.23 -7.67 -9.65
N ASP A 211 9.31 -8.32 -10.08
CA ASP A 211 10.01 -9.33 -9.30
C ASP A 211 10.58 -8.77 -7.97
N ALA A 212 11.19 -7.59 -8.02
CA ALA A 212 11.69 -6.91 -6.82
C ALA A 212 10.55 -6.43 -5.91
N MET A 213 9.40 -6.04 -6.46
CA MET A 213 8.20 -5.69 -5.68
C MET A 213 7.68 -6.91 -4.90
N VAL A 214 7.58 -8.08 -5.55
CA VAL A 214 7.15 -9.33 -4.91
C VAL A 214 8.12 -9.73 -3.80
N LEU A 215 9.44 -9.73 -4.08
CA LEU A 215 10.46 -10.07 -3.08
C LEU A 215 10.43 -9.10 -1.89
N HIS A 216 10.35 -7.79 -2.16
CA HIS A 216 10.26 -6.79 -1.11
C HIS A 216 8.98 -6.98 -0.27
N GLN A 217 7.82 -7.19 -0.89
CA GLN A 217 6.57 -7.41 -0.17
C GLN A 217 6.61 -8.68 0.68
N ALA A 218 7.19 -9.78 0.18
CA ALA A 218 7.36 -11.00 0.94
C ALA A 218 8.28 -10.80 2.15
N ILE A 219 9.42 -10.13 1.98
CA ILE A 219 10.33 -9.82 3.09
C ILE A 219 9.62 -8.98 4.14
N MET A 220 8.87 -7.95 3.74
CA MET A 220 8.13 -7.11 4.68
C MET A 220 7.05 -7.89 5.43
N LEU A 221 6.27 -8.74 4.74
CA LEU A 221 5.23 -9.57 5.34
C LEU A 221 5.78 -10.48 6.46
N PHE A 222 6.94 -11.10 6.26
CA PHE A 222 7.52 -12.02 7.26
C PHE A 222 8.35 -11.32 8.34
N ASN A 223 8.59 -10.01 8.25
CA ASN A 223 9.43 -9.26 9.18
C ASN A 223 8.75 -8.01 9.76
N GLN A 224 7.44 -7.87 9.59
CA GLN A 224 6.66 -6.80 10.20
C GLN A 224 6.31 -7.12 11.65
N VAL A 225 6.14 -6.06 12.45
CA VAL A 225 5.78 -6.17 13.88
C VAL A 225 4.27 -6.34 14.06
N ASP A 226 3.47 -5.83 13.13
CA ASP A 226 2.00 -5.89 13.15
C ASP A 226 1.47 -6.61 11.90
N PHE A 227 0.51 -7.51 12.10
CA PHE A 227 -0.14 -8.31 11.08
C PHE A 227 -1.60 -7.89 10.83
N HIS A 228 -2.01 -6.69 11.27
CA HIS A 228 -3.36 -6.17 11.04
C HIS A 228 -3.81 -6.27 9.58
N HIS A 229 -2.89 -6.09 8.62
CA HIS A 229 -3.17 -6.26 7.18
C HIS A 229 -2.60 -7.53 6.56
N GLY A 230 -2.21 -8.51 7.36
CA GLY A 230 -1.50 -9.70 6.89
C GLY A 230 -2.21 -10.47 5.78
N LEU A 231 -3.54 -10.64 5.86
CA LEU A 231 -4.29 -11.31 4.78
C LEU A 231 -4.28 -10.51 3.47
N ARG A 232 -4.38 -9.19 3.53
CA ARG A 232 -4.30 -8.31 2.36
C ARG A 232 -2.94 -8.42 1.70
N ASP A 233 -1.90 -8.37 2.51
CA ASP A 233 -0.52 -8.42 2.04
C ASP A 233 -0.15 -9.82 1.49
N ILE A 234 -0.73 -10.90 2.03
CA ILE A 234 -0.67 -12.26 1.44
C ILE A 234 -1.43 -12.32 0.11
N TYR A 235 -2.62 -11.72 0.05
CA TYR A 235 -3.42 -11.72 -1.17
C TYR A 235 -2.71 -10.98 -2.30
N ASP A 236 -2.03 -9.87 -2.01
CA ASP A 236 -1.24 -9.14 -3.00
C ASP A 236 -0.09 -9.99 -3.59
N LEU A 237 0.50 -10.90 -2.82
CA LEU A 237 1.53 -11.83 -3.31
C LEU A 237 0.96 -12.93 -4.22
N ASN A 238 -0.33 -13.21 -4.11
CA ASN A 238 -1.01 -14.22 -4.92
C ASN A 238 -1.51 -13.66 -6.27
N LEU A 239 -1.70 -12.34 -6.37
CA LEU A 239 -2.17 -11.65 -7.58
C LEU A 239 -1.08 -11.55 -8.66
#